data_AF-A0A6N0HSD4-F1
#
_entry.id   AF-A0A6N0HSD4-F1
#
_cell.length_a   1.000
_cell.length_b   1.000
_cell.length_c   1.000
_cell.angle_alpha   90.00
_cell.angle_beta   90.00
_cell.angle_gamma   90.00
#
_symmetry.space_group_name_H-M   'P 1'
#
loop_
_entity.id
_entity.type
_entity.pdbx_description
1 polymer ?
#
loop_
_entity_poly.entity_id
_entity_poly.type
_entity_poly.pdbx_seq_one_letter_code
_entity_poly.pdbx_strand_id
1 'polypeptide(L)'
;MKLRTLSIISMALMLNVGCNSGGSSGVSIEAADTAASDTNTETIDEATETTITTDIETLGGLIYNDDNLSSPPSQSCASCHTIGVGFDDPDSGDPTSLGADGSSIGNRNSPTTGYAAPIPEPQTVTRTLPDGTTRQAFIGGQFLDGRADTLEEQAKGPSSTRSR
;
A
#
# COMPACT_ATOMS: atom_id res chain seq x y z
N MET A 1 34.66 56.46 -38.60
CA MET A 1 34.25 55.10 -39.05
C MET A 1 32.78 54.95 -38.74
N LYS A 2 31.89 55.09 -39.73
CA LYS A 2 31.34 54.06 -40.66
C LYS A 2 30.26 53.16 -40.01
N LEU A 3 29.03 53.36 -40.52
CA LEU A 3 27.97 52.40 -40.90
C LEU A 3 27.45 51.40 -39.84
N ARG A 4 26.15 51.45 -39.46
CA ARG A 4 24.96 50.86 -40.12
C ARG A 4 25.02 49.33 -40.30
N THR A 5 24.12 48.60 -39.63
CA THR A 5 23.14 47.68 -40.27
C THR A 5 22.02 47.25 -39.32
N LEU A 6 20.82 47.23 -39.88
CA LEU A 6 19.52 46.74 -39.38
C LEU A 6 19.29 45.31 -39.93
N SER A 7 18.23 44.63 -39.45
CA SER A 7 17.47 43.52 -40.09
C SER A 7 17.54 42.18 -39.34
N ILE A 8 16.56 41.83 -38.49
CA ILE A 8 15.24 41.20 -38.75
C ILE A 8 15.36 39.70 -39.12
N ILE A 9 14.66 38.85 -38.35
CA ILE A 9 13.79 37.71 -38.78
C ILE A 9 13.20 37.14 -37.47
N SER A 10 11.89 37.34 -37.20
CA SER A 10 10.79 36.36 -37.38
C SER A 10 10.88 35.20 -36.36
N MET A 11 9.88 34.79 -35.58
CA MET A 11 8.49 34.49 -35.97
C MET A 11 7.68 34.06 -34.73
N ALA A 12 6.38 34.40 -34.71
CA ALA A 12 5.25 33.81 -33.95
C ALA A 12 5.30 33.84 -32.41
N LEU A 13 4.41 34.48 -31.63
CA LEU A 13 2.99 34.87 -31.70
C LEU A 13 1.94 33.73 -31.69
N MET A 14 1.19 33.70 -30.57
CA MET A 14 -0.21 33.29 -30.30
C MET A 14 -0.32 32.21 -29.21
N LEU A 15 -0.71 32.55 -27.98
CA LEU A 15 -2.02 32.95 -27.41
C LEU A 15 -2.87 31.77 -26.89
N ASN A 16 -3.08 31.81 -25.56
CA ASN A 16 -4.27 31.48 -24.77
C ASN A 16 -4.92 30.09 -24.87
N VAL A 17 -5.24 29.51 -23.70
CA VAL A 17 -6.59 29.57 -23.09
C VAL A 17 -6.52 28.87 -21.73
N GLY A 18 -6.89 29.59 -20.67
CA GLY A 18 -7.18 29.01 -19.36
C GLY A 18 -8.64 28.51 -19.32
N CYS A 19 -8.88 27.44 -18.57
CA CYS A 19 -10.22 27.04 -18.17
C CYS A 19 -10.28 27.00 -16.64
N ASN A 20 -10.90 28.02 -16.07
CA ASN A 20 -11.42 28.05 -14.70
C ASN A 20 -12.88 27.56 -14.76
N SER A 21 -13.23 26.54 -13.99
CA SER A 21 -14.63 26.18 -13.76
C SER A 21 -14.87 25.93 -12.28
N GLY A 22 -15.27 26.99 -11.58
CA GLY A 22 -16.07 26.90 -10.37
C GLY A 22 -17.55 27.00 -10.76
N GLY A 23 -18.39 26.16 -10.16
CA GLY A 23 -19.83 26.16 -10.42
C GLY A 23 -20.59 25.28 -9.43
N SER A 24 -20.88 25.84 -8.26
CA SER A 24 -21.86 25.34 -7.29
C SER A 24 -23.27 25.37 -7.91
N SER A 25 -24.02 24.29 -7.77
CA SER A 25 -25.48 24.30 -7.86
C SER A 25 -26.02 23.36 -6.80
N GLY A 26 -26.60 23.94 -5.76
CA GLY A 26 -27.43 23.21 -4.81
C GLY A 26 -28.67 22.67 -5.49
N VAL A 27 -29.01 21.43 -5.17
CA VAL A 27 -30.33 20.85 -5.45
C VAL A 27 -30.81 20.18 -4.17
N SER A 28 -32.09 20.44 -3.93
CA SER A 28 -32.87 20.26 -2.72
C SER A 28 -32.98 18.83 -2.24
N ILE A 29 -33.10 18.72 -0.92
CA ILE A 29 -33.46 17.52 -0.15
C ILE A 29 -34.92 17.18 -0.44
N GLU A 30 -35.20 15.96 -0.89
CA GLU A 30 -36.52 15.34 -0.78
C GLU A 30 -36.39 14.05 0.04
N ALA A 31 -37.10 14.05 1.17
CA ALA A 31 -37.23 12.92 2.08
C ALA A 31 -38.43 12.07 1.67
N ALA A 32 -38.21 10.77 1.48
CA ALA A 32 -39.17 9.66 1.49
C ALA A 32 -38.37 8.39 1.16
N ASP A 33 -38.60 7.18 1.66
CA ASP A 33 -39.38 6.59 2.75
C ASP A 33 -38.86 5.13 2.82
N THR A 34 -38.86 4.54 4.02
CA THR A 34 -38.79 3.08 4.33
C THR A 34 -38.13 2.08 3.35
N ALA A 35 -37.02 1.48 3.79
CA ALA A 35 -36.95 0.06 4.20
C ALA A 35 -35.48 -0.40 4.27
N ALA A 36 -34.93 -0.47 5.48
CA ALA A 36 -33.74 -1.28 5.75
C ALA A 36 -34.16 -2.76 5.62
N SER A 37 -33.76 -3.39 4.52
CA SER A 37 -33.87 -4.85 4.36
C SER A 37 -32.72 -5.48 5.11
N ASP A 38 -32.98 -5.73 6.39
CA ASP A 38 -32.14 -6.50 7.29
C ASP A 38 -32.31 -7.99 6.95
N THR A 39 -31.40 -8.53 6.15
CA THR A 39 -31.31 -9.98 5.92
C THR A 39 -29.89 -10.44 6.13
N ASN A 40 -29.52 -10.57 7.41
CA ASN A 40 -28.48 -11.48 7.84
C ASN A 40 -28.96 -12.91 7.65
N THR A 41 -28.52 -13.58 6.59
CA THR A 41 -28.31 -15.03 6.53
C THR A 41 -27.47 -15.31 5.29
N GLU A 42 -26.16 -15.51 5.45
CA GLU A 42 -25.43 -16.42 4.58
C GLU A 42 -24.38 -17.19 5.40
N THR A 43 -24.68 -18.48 5.52
CA THR A 43 -23.78 -19.63 5.53
C THR A 43 -22.29 -19.32 5.36
N ILE A 44 -21.50 -19.67 6.38
CA ILE A 44 -20.06 -19.84 6.27
C ILE A 44 -19.77 -21.11 5.46
N ASP A 45 -19.65 -20.94 4.14
CA ASP A 45 -19.02 -21.94 3.29
C ASP A 45 -17.53 -21.62 3.18
N GLU A 46 -16.72 -22.61 3.51
CA GLU A 46 -15.27 -22.55 3.58
C GLU A 46 -14.71 -22.42 2.15
N ALA A 47 -14.05 -21.28 1.87
CA ALA A 47 -13.51 -20.79 0.59
C ALA A 47 -14.36 -19.72 -0.13
N THR A 48 -14.69 -18.64 0.58
CA THR A 48 -15.13 -17.38 -0.06
C THR A 48 -13.91 -16.53 -0.42
N GLU A 49 -13.75 -16.24 -1.71
CA GLU A 49 -12.98 -15.09 -2.18
C GLU A 49 -13.53 -13.85 -1.46
N THR A 50 -12.76 -13.31 -0.50
CA THR A 50 -13.18 -12.16 0.30
C THR A 50 -13.39 -10.99 -0.65
N THR A 51 -14.65 -10.67 -0.93
CA THR A 51 -14.99 -9.46 -1.67
C THR A 51 -14.58 -8.27 -0.80
N ILE A 52 -13.53 -7.57 -1.21
CA ILE A 52 -13.06 -6.38 -0.54
C ILE A 52 -14.12 -5.29 -0.74
N THR A 53 -14.85 -4.98 0.33
CA THR A 53 -15.81 -3.88 0.36
C THR A 53 -15.15 -2.61 0.89
N THR A 54 -15.74 -1.46 0.61
CA THR A 54 -15.29 -0.17 1.16
C THR A 54 -15.22 -0.18 2.69
N ASP A 55 -16.09 -0.95 3.33
CA ASP A 55 -16.14 -1.05 4.80
C ASP A 55 -14.95 -1.87 5.34
N ILE A 56 -14.58 -2.96 4.67
CA ILE A 56 -13.40 -3.76 5.02
C ILE A 56 -12.11 -2.99 4.76
N GLU A 57 -12.02 -2.24 3.66
CA GLU A 57 -10.87 -1.35 3.40
C GLU A 57 -10.75 -0.28 4.48
N THR A 58 -11.87 0.34 4.86
CA THR A 58 -11.90 1.36 5.92
C THR A 58 -11.45 0.77 7.25
N LEU A 59 -11.97 -0.40 7.62
CA LEU A 59 -11.56 -1.10 8.83
C LEU A 59 -10.08 -1.47 8.81
N GLY A 60 -9.57 -1.98 7.68
CA GLY A 60 -8.15 -2.29 7.50
C GLY A 60 -7.27 -1.04 7.66
N GLY A 61 -7.71 0.09 7.14
CA GLY A 61 -7.05 1.39 7.33
C GLY A 61 -7.01 1.82 8.80
N LEU A 62 -8.07 1.61 9.56
CA LEU A 62 -8.08 1.88 11.01
C LEU A 62 -7.09 0.98 11.75
N ILE A 63 -7.11 -0.33 11.48
CA ILE A 63 -6.20 -1.31 12.09
C ILE A 63 -4.73 -0.99 11.76
N TYR A 64 -4.44 -0.62 10.52
CA TYR A 64 -3.07 -0.29 10.07
C TYR A 64 -2.44 0.86 10.85
N ASN A 65 -3.27 1.77 11.39
CA ASN A 65 -2.85 2.97 12.11
C ASN A 65 -3.15 2.89 13.63
N ASP A 66 -3.53 1.73 14.16
CA ASP A 66 -3.88 1.58 15.59
C ASP A 66 -2.66 1.20 16.44
N ASP A 67 -2.14 2.15 17.22
CA ASP A 67 -0.99 1.94 18.11
C ASP A 67 -1.33 1.08 19.35
N ASN A 68 -2.60 0.76 19.58
CA ASN A 68 -3.02 -0.13 20.67
C ASN A 68 -2.78 -1.62 20.36
N LEU A 69 -2.34 -1.95 19.14
CA LEU A 69 -2.03 -3.31 18.74
C LEU A 69 -0.63 -3.77 19.18
N SER A 70 0.23 -2.86 19.64
CA SER A 70 1.53 -3.19 20.22
C SER A 70 1.48 -3.33 21.75
N SER A 71 2.52 -3.95 22.31
CA SER A 71 2.75 -4.04 23.75
C SER A 71 4.19 -3.65 24.08
N PRO A 72 4.45 -2.51 24.75
CA PRO A 72 3.46 -1.52 25.18
C PRO A 72 2.75 -0.83 24.00
N PRO A 73 1.56 -0.22 24.20
CA PRO A 73 0.92 0.61 23.17
C PRO A 73 1.81 1.80 22.80
N SER A 74 2.31 1.84 21.57
CA SER A 74 3.23 2.86 21.07
C SER A 74 3.53 2.76 19.57
N GLN A 75 3.16 1.65 18.93
CA GLN A 75 3.54 1.35 17.56
C GLN A 75 2.38 0.67 16.80
N SER A 76 2.14 1.09 15.58
CA SER A 76 1.19 0.51 14.63
C SER A 76 1.92 -0.05 13.41
N CYS A 77 1.19 -0.63 12.45
CA CYS A 77 1.78 -1.04 11.17
C CYS A 77 2.41 0.17 10.45
N ALA A 78 1.74 1.32 10.51
CA ALA A 78 2.18 2.58 9.90
C ALA A 78 3.52 3.10 10.45
N SER A 79 3.88 2.77 11.70
CA SER A 79 5.13 3.22 12.32
C SER A 79 6.37 2.71 11.57
N CYS A 80 6.37 1.44 11.15
CA CYS A 80 7.47 0.84 10.38
C CYS A 80 7.20 0.80 8.86
N HIS A 81 5.98 1.13 8.42
CA HIS A 81 5.57 1.11 7.01
C HIS A 81 4.85 2.41 6.65
N THR A 82 5.58 3.52 6.68
CA THR A 82 5.04 4.87 6.55
C THR A 82 4.80 5.24 5.07
N ILE A 83 3.59 5.70 4.74
CA ILE A 83 3.22 6.11 3.37
C ILE A 83 4.16 7.17 2.77
N GLY A 84 4.64 8.11 3.59
CA GLY A 84 5.51 9.22 3.16
C GLY A 84 6.87 8.79 2.61
N VAL A 85 7.29 7.54 2.88
CA VAL A 85 8.53 6.94 2.37
C VAL A 85 8.26 5.68 1.53
N GLY A 86 7.03 5.54 1.03
CA GLY A 86 6.65 4.40 0.18
C GLY A 86 6.28 3.15 0.97
N PHE A 87 5.66 3.30 2.13
CA PHE A 87 5.28 2.21 3.05
C PHE A 87 6.48 1.42 3.59
N ASP A 88 7.62 2.08 3.71
CA ASP A 88 8.88 1.55 4.25
C ASP A 88 9.15 2.16 5.64
N ASP A 89 10.19 1.69 6.31
CA ASP A 89 10.62 2.25 7.59
C ASP A 89 11.17 3.68 7.36
N PRO A 90 10.62 4.72 8.01
CA PRO A 90 11.14 6.07 7.87
C PRO A 90 12.53 6.26 8.52
N ASP A 91 12.96 5.36 9.41
CA ASP A 91 14.29 5.43 10.01
C ASP A 91 15.35 4.79 9.10
N SER A 92 16.01 5.64 8.32
CA SER A 92 17.16 5.24 7.48
C SER A 92 18.50 5.13 8.24
N GLY A 93 18.52 5.46 9.54
CA GLY A 93 19.72 5.45 10.37
C GLY A 93 20.15 4.06 10.81
N ASP A 94 19.20 3.12 10.88
CA ASP A 94 19.42 1.74 11.27
C ASP A 94 19.02 0.76 10.16
N PRO A 95 19.68 -0.40 10.05
CA PRO A 95 19.36 -1.39 9.01
C PRO A 95 18.06 -2.17 9.26
N THR A 96 17.43 -1.99 10.42
CA THR A 96 16.29 -2.77 10.91
C THR A 96 15.44 -1.93 11.86
N SER A 97 14.14 -2.16 11.89
CA SER A 97 13.21 -1.38 12.70
C SER A 97 13.35 -1.61 14.21
N LEU A 98 13.13 -0.54 14.97
CA LEU A 98 12.96 -0.57 16.43
C LEU A 98 11.56 -1.09 16.79
N GLY A 99 11.47 -1.92 17.81
CA GLY A 99 10.21 -2.44 18.35
C GLY A 99 9.51 -1.44 19.28
N ALA A 100 8.24 -1.73 19.59
CA ALA A 100 7.37 -0.90 20.41
C ALA A 100 7.91 -0.53 21.81
N ASP A 101 8.80 -1.35 22.39
CA ASP A 101 9.43 -1.06 23.69
C ASP A 101 10.55 0.00 23.62
N GLY A 102 10.90 0.47 22.41
CA GLY A 102 11.94 1.46 22.17
C GLY A 102 13.36 0.94 22.33
N SER A 103 13.58 -0.38 22.43
CA SER A 103 14.90 -0.97 22.65
C SER A 103 15.15 -2.28 21.89
N SER A 104 14.10 -3.05 21.60
CA SER A 104 14.17 -4.28 20.83
C SER A 104 14.40 -3.96 19.36
N ILE A 105 15.33 -4.67 18.72
CA ILE A 105 15.67 -4.45 17.32
C ILE A 105 15.44 -5.74 16.54
N GLY A 106 14.77 -5.64 15.39
CA GLY A 106 14.56 -6.77 14.48
C GLY A 106 15.86 -7.34 13.91
N ASN A 107 15.81 -8.55 13.36
CA ASN A 107 16.97 -9.16 12.66
C ASN A 107 16.90 -8.99 11.13
N ARG A 108 15.93 -8.24 10.62
CA ARG A 108 15.68 -8.01 9.20
C ARG A 108 15.13 -6.59 9.02
N ASN A 109 15.42 -6.01 7.87
CA ASN A 109 14.76 -4.79 7.42
C ASN A 109 13.24 -5.03 7.30
N SER A 110 12.44 -4.01 7.58
CA SER A 110 11.01 -3.98 7.24
C SER A 110 10.88 -3.54 5.79
N PRO A 111 10.51 -4.39 4.83
CA PRO A 111 10.38 -3.98 3.43
C PRO A 111 9.11 -3.14 3.19
N THR A 112 9.03 -2.45 2.05
CA THR A 112 7.77 -1.81 1.63
C THR A 112 6.57 -2.77 1.64
N THR A 113 5.43 -2.33 2.17
CA THR A 113 4.14 -3.05 1.99
C THR A 113 3.45 -2.70 0.68
N GLY A 114 3.95 -1.69 -0.04
CA GLY A 114 3.48 -1.34 -1.38
C GLY A 114 3.71 -2.49 -2.35
N TYR A 115 2.70 -2.79 -3.18
CA TYR A 115 2.71 -3.92 -4.13
C TYR A 115 2.90 -5.31 -3.50
N ALA A 116 2.65 -5.47 -2.20
CA ALA A 116 2.69 -6.78 -1.55
C ALA A 116 1.46 -7.66 -1.88
N ALA A 117 0.30 -7.05 -2.18
CA ALA A 117 -0.94 -7.75 -2.50
C ALA A 117 -0.89 -8.69 -3.72
N PRO A 118 -0.23 -8.34 -4.86
CA PRO A 118 -0.13 -9.26 -6.00
C PRO A 118 0.94 -10.35 -5.84
N ILE A 119 1.62 -10.47 -4.68
CA ILE A 119 2.55 -11.57 -4.44
C ILE A 119 1.74 -12.87 -4.36
N PRO A 120 2.08 -13.90 -5.16
CA PRO A 120 1.35 -15.16 -5.12
C PRO A 120 1.67 -15.95 -3.86
N GLU A 121 0.79 -16.89 -3.52
CA GLU A 121 1.10 -17.90 -2.49
C GLU A 121 2.39 -18.68 -2.82
N PRO A 122 3.13 -19.14 -1.80
CA PRO A 122 4.32 -19.96 -1.91
C PRO A 122 4.16 -21.15 -2.85
N GLN A 123 4.97 -21.19 -3.92
CA GLN A 123 4.93 -22.29 -4.86
C GLN A 123 6.28 -22.53 -5.55
N THR A 124 6.50 -23.78 -5.95
CA THR A 124 7.65 -24.15 -6.78
C THR A 124 7.23 -24.17 -8.24
N VAL A 125 7.88 -23.35 -9.05
CA VAL A 125 7.64 -23.23 -10.50
C VAL A 125 8.86 -23.72 -11.29
N THR A 126 8.60 -24.26 -12.49
CA THR A 126 9.67 -24.56 -13.44
C THR A 126 10.01 -23.32 -14.24
N ARG A 127 11.26 -22.86 -14.16
CA ARG A 127 11.78 -21.69 -14.89
C ARG A 127 12.74 -22.13 -15.99
N THR A 128 12.48 -21.70 -17.21
CA THR A 128 13.42 -21.81 -18.34
C THR A 128 14.45 -20.69 -18.28
N LEU A 129 15.72 -21.04 -18.44
CA LEU A 129 16.85 -20.11 -18.43
C LEU A 129 17.22 -19.64 -19.85
N PRO A 130 18.03 -18.57 -19.97
CA PRO A 130 18.52 -18.10 -21.27
C PRO A 130 19.29 -19.14 -22.09
N ASP A 131 19.89 -20.15 -21.44
CA ASP A 131 20.62 -21.24 -22.10
C ASP A 131 19.72 -22.41 -22.56
N GLY A 132 18.41 -22.29 -22.39
CA GLY A 132 17.43 -23.32 -22.74
C GLY A 132 17.26 -24.43 -21.71
N THR A 133 18.02 -24.44 -20.61
CA THR A 133 17.83 -25.39 -19.52
C THR A 133 16.68 -24.98 -18.60
N THR A 134 16.12 -25.92 -17.85
CA THR A 134 15.06 -25.67 -16.87
C THR A 134 15.54 -25.93 -15.46
N ARG A 135 15.02 -25.16 -14.49
CA ARG A 135 15.23 -25.38 -13.06
C ARG A 135 13.94 -25.18 -12.28
N GLN A 136 13.78 -25.88 -11.16
CA GLN A 136 12.75 -25.53 -10.19
C GLN A 136 13.18 -24.26 -9.43
N ALA A 137 12.23 -23.35 -9.20
CA ALA A 137 12.43 -22.12 -8.44
C ALA A 137 11.25 -21.94 -7.49
N PHE A 138 11.54 -21.53 -6.26
CA PHE A 138 10.52 -21.12 -5.30
C PHE A 138 10.17 -19.65 -5.56
N ILE A 139 8.88 -19.34 -5.61
CA ILE A 139 8.34 -17.98 -5.76
C ILE A 139 7.18 -17.77 -4.78
N GLY A 140 6.84 -16.51 -4.53
CA GLY A 140 5.71 -16.13 -3.70
C GLY A 140 6.02 -16.14 -2.19
N GLY A 141 4.95 -15.99 -1.42
CA GLY A 141 5.01 -15.87 0.02
C GLY A 141 5.36 -14.48 0.52
N GLN A 142 4.77 -14.16 1.66
CA GLN A 142 5.07 -12.94 2.41
C GLN A 142 6.28 -13.14 3.33
N PHE A 143 6.83 -12.02 3.81
CA PHE A 143 8.15 -11.92 4.44
C PHE A 143 9.33 -12.24 3.50
N LEU A 144 10.53 -11.80 3.88
CA LEU A 144 11.75 -12.01 3.10
C LEU A 144 12.18 -13.48 2.93
N ASP A 145 11.59 -14.40 3.70
CA ASP A 145 11.79 -15.85 3.58
C ASP A 145 10.56 -16.60 3.07
N GLY A 146 9.50 -15.90 2.66
CA GLY A 146 8.30 -16.52 2.08
C GLY A 146 7.52 -17.42 3.04
N ARG A 147 7.67 -17.25 4.36
CA ARG A 147 7.11 -18.18 5.37
C ARG A 147 5.61 -18.03 5.61
N ALA A 148 4.98 -16.97 5.11
CA ALA A 148 3.55 -16.75 5.27
C ALA A 148 2.88 -16.79 3.90
N ASP A 149 1.81 -17.59 3.80
CA ASP A 149 1.20 -17.90 2.51
C ASP A 149 0.38 -16.72 1.98
N THR A 150 -0.25 -15.96 2.87
CA THR A 150 -1.14 -14.84 2.54
C THR A 150 -0.83 -13.58 3.35
N LEU A 151 -1.43 -12.45 2.99
CA LEU A 151 -1.35 -11.20 3.75
C LEU A 151 -1.98 -11.33 5.15
N GLU A 152 -3.08 -12.08 5.27
CA GLU A 152 -3.76 -12.34 6.54
C GLU A 152 -2.86 -13.13 7.50
N GLU A 153 -2.10 -14.09 6.98
CA GLU A 153 -1.12 -14.83 7.79
C GLU A 153 0.07 -13.94 8.16
N GLN A 154 0.56 -13.11 7.23
CA GLN A 154 1.64 -12.16 7.49
C GLN A 154 1.28 -11.16 8.60
N ALA A 155 0.03 -10.68 8.64
CA ALA A 155 -0.44 -9.70 9.61
C ALA A 155 -0.36 -10.19 11.08
N LYS A 156 -0.30 -11.50 11.31
CA LYS A 156 -0.14 -12.10 12.65
C LYS A 156 1.31 -12.03 13.18
N GLY A 157 2.28 -11.81 12.29
CA GLY A 157 3.71 -11.85 12.63
C GLY A 157 4.17 -10.70 13.53
N PRO A 158 4.00 -9.42 13.13
CA PRO A 158 4.54 -8.27 13.89
C PRO A 158 4.08 -8.19 15.35
N SER A 159 2.84 -8.61 15.64
CA SER A 159 2.30 -8.63 17.00
C SER A 159 2.76 -9.82 17.85
N SER A 160 3.26 -10.89 17.22
CA SER A 160 3.70 -12.13 17.90
C SER A 160 5.21 -12.25 18.07
N THR A 161 6.01 -11.34 17.49
CA THR A 161 7.45 -11.30 17.72
C THR A 161 7.75 -10.81 19.14
N ARG A 162 7.96 -11.75 20.08
CA ARG A 162 8.71 -11.43 21.30
C ARG A 162 10.16 -11.15 20.93
N SER A 163 10.70 -10.09 21.52
CA SER A 163 12.13 -9.87 21.61
C SER A 163 12.82 -11.15 22.07
N ARG A 164 13.71 -11.66 21.21
CA ARG A 164 14.60 -12.75 21.57
C ARG A 164 15.75 -12.23 22.40
#